data_AF-A0A942V2P4-F1
#
_entry.id   AF-A0A942V2P4-F1
#
_cell.length_a   1.000
_cell.length_b   1.000
_cell.length_c   1.000
_cell.angle_alpha   90.00
_cell.angle_beta   90.00
_cell.angle_gamma   90.00
#
_symmetry.space_group_name_H-M   'P 1'
#
loop_
_entity.id
_entity.type
_entity.pdbx_description
1 polymer ?
#
loop_
_entity_poly.entity_id
_entity_poly.type
_entity_poly.pdbx_seq_one_letter_code
_entity_poly.pdbx_strand_id
1 'polypeptide(L)'
;MEINRIFSKKAYSSTVQEKDMLKASNSKQETDALLTFKEAEVKSFSWEAISDEDGLVEFIEKYGNKLDNKPSDTNTQKPPVQDTDPPKENKPETPSAKLEETLTELGKIIDDSRHNKSENEKIFTRNELFLNIQNMMNSDNAEISAIGQTLYEVFSTLGVELPKNDGSLDSIIASNGGLYSNIIMKAIMNAIQGKEIDPETSTGDLKISYLDQQEGITLEELLALDKNGDGSIVDELKEILTDSNFIDTCKKMIQREKNRAANNELIRALNTDNNSEISVDEIFAQFGNNAIADLFRNDDGSVDRALLMALGGNMSKDGNYTISISALKKRLYDMDADRDGNITKEEVAKYKEGQWYRLVAYNTMMSEMERSNTNDGSFDGKFTITDIEKFIKNNPTANREQREFWSILTNITDAKLKSFIMKTIGDGSETVSISQFTSKLDTNGDGVVTRDELQKFIDETTQLYNSLTTMK
;
A
#
# COMPACT_ATOMS: atom_id res chain seq x y z
N MET A 1 -20.79 -26.07 63.28
CA MET A 1 -19.57 -26.64 62.67
C MET A 1 -19.14 -25.63 61.62
N GLU A 2 -18.15 -24.75 61.75
CA GLU A 2 -17.20 -24.39 62.83
C GLU A 2 -16.64 -22.99 62.42
N ILE A 3 -16.97 -21.92 63.16
CA ILE A 3 -16.07 -21.02 63.92
C ILE A 3 -15.11 -20.11 63.12
N ASN A 4 -15.45 -18.81 63.08
CA ASN A 4 -14.67 -17.61 63.45
C ASN A 4 -13.11 -17.53 63.27
N ARG A 5 -12.71 -16.47 62.51
CA ARG A 5 -11.79 -15.35 62.87
C ARG A 5 -10.25 -15.55 62.94
N ILE A 6 -9.54 -14.57 62.34
CA ILE A 6 -8.27 -13.87 62.74
C ILE A 6 -6.97 -14.13 61.92
N PHE A 7 -6.54 -13.05 61.23
CA PHE A 7 -5.18 -12.49 60.99
C PHE A 7 -3.94 -13.40 60.85
N SER A 8 -3.08 -13.12 59.85
CA SER A 8 -1.83 -12.33 60.05
C SER A 8 -0.89 -12.26 58.83
N LYS A 9 -0.14 -11.15 58.79
CA LYS A 9 0.92 -10.78 57.83
C LYS A 9 2.26 -11.48 58.16
N LYS A 10 3.08 -11.62 57.10
CA LYS A 10 4.56 -11.45 57.03
C LYS A 10 5.51 -12.59 57.46
N ALA A 11 6.23 -13.12 56.46
CA ALA A 11 7.67 -12.89 56.19
C ALA A 11 8.67 -14.07 56.29
N TYR A 12 9.66 -14.02 55.36
CA TYR A 12 10.95 -14.75 55.26
C TYR A 12 10.87 -16.23 54.85
N SER A 13 11.73 -16.83 54.02
CA SER A 13 13.07 -16.52 53.50
C SER A 13 13.46 -17.57 52.42
N SER A 14 14.25 -17.16 51.42
CA SER A 14 15.20 -17.88 50.52
C SER A 14 15.29 -19.43 50.56
N THR A 15 15.44 -20.19 49.45
CA THR A 15 16.59 -20.21 48.53
C THR A 15 16.33 -21.22 47.38
N VAL A 16 16.68 -20.82 46.14
CA VAL A 16 17.28 -21.60 45.01
C VAL A 16 16.64 -22.94 44.58
N GLN A 17 16.06 -22.98 43.38
CA GLN A 17 16.70 -23.62 42.20
C GLN A 17 15.94 -23.27 40.90
N GLU A 18 16.56 -22.39 40.11
CA GLU A 18 16.35 -22.26 38.67
C GLU A 18 16.61 -23.60 37.98
N LYS A 19 15.55 -24.21 37.47
CA LYS A 19 15.45 -24.88 36.16
C LYS A 19 14.10 -25.60 36.14
N ASP A 20 13.45 -25.57 34.99
CA ASP A 20 12.21 -26.30 34.68
C ASP A 20 10.88 -25.63 35.05
N MET A 21 10.63 -24.42 34.55
CA MET A 21 9.28 -24.00 34.12
C MET A 21 9.35 -23.05 32.91
N LEU A 22 10.02 -23.49 31.86
CA LEU A 22 9.92 -22.94 30.50
C LEU A 22 8.97 -23.85 29.72
N LYS A 23 7.67 -23.54 29.80
CA LYS A 23 6.58 -23.88 28.85
C LYS A 23 5.24 -23.63 29.54
N ALA A 24 4.76 -22.38 29.41
CA ALA A 24 3.38 -21.89 29.60
C ALA A 24 3.31 -20.55 30.36
N SER A 25 4.01 -19.51 29.90
CA SER A 25 3.80 -18.12 30.38
C SER A 25 4.04 -17.02 29.34
N ASN A 26 4.21 -17.33 28.05
CA ASN A 26 4.55 -16.32 27.02
C ASN A 26 3.35 -15.61 26.37
N SER A 27 2.15 -15.64 26.95
CA SER A 27 0.98 -14.93 26.36
C SER A 27 0.38 -13.84 27.24
N LYS A 28 1.05 -13.47 28.35
CA LYS A 28 0.50 -12.50 29.32
C LYS A 28 1.43 -11.35 29.67
N GLN A 29 2.66 -11.31 29.14
CA GLN A 29 3.63 -10.23 29.37
C GLN A 29 3.81 -9.30 28.16
N GLU A 30 3.41 -9.73 26.95
CA GLU A 30 3.44 -8.87 25.76
C GLU A 30 2.29 -7.85 25.74
N THR A 31 1.17 -8.15 26.37
CA THR A 31 0.00 -7.25 26.44
C THR A 31 0.15 -6.15 27.49
N ASP A 32 0.87 -6.38 28.59
CA ASP A 32 1.06 -5.38 29.66
C ASP A 32 2.22 -4.40 29.38
N ALA A 33 3.15 -4.73 28.46
CA ALA A 33 4.24 -3.84 28.05
C ALA A 33 3.80 -2.75 27.04
N LEU A 34 2.66 -2.96 26.36
CA LEU A 34 2.05 -1.98 25.44
C LEU A 34 1.34 -0.84 26.16
N LEU A 35 1.03 -0.98 27.45
CA LEU A 35 0.12 -0.09 28.19
C LEU A 35 0.76 0.76 29.30
N THR A 36 2.10 0.81 29.37
CA THR A 36 2.81 1.76 30.26
C THR A 36 3.76 2.68 29.51
N PHE A 37 3.25 3.38 28.50
CA PHE A 37 3.87 4.61 28.01
C PHE A 37 3.51 5.78 28.93
N LYS A 38 4.51 6.29 29.67
CA LYS A 38 4.34 7.41 30.59
C LYS A 38 3.90 8.67 29.84
N GLU A 39 2.81 9.27 30.31
CA GLU A 39 2.13 10.51 29.85
C GLU A 39 2.99 11.80 29.83
N ALA A 40 4.32 11.72 29.93
CA ALA A 40 5.21 12.89 30.02
C ALA A 40 5.98 13.21 28.74
N GLU A 41 6.13 12.28 27.79
CA GLU A 41 6.91 12.51 26.55
C GLU A 41 6.04 12.78 25.30
N VAL A 42 4.71 12.66 25.40
CA VAL A 42 3.77 12.95 24.30
C VAL A 42 3.45 14.45 24.16
N LYS A 43 3.79 15.27 25.17
CA LYS A 43 3.43 16.71 25.19
C LYS A 43 4.22 17.62 24.24
N SER A 44 5.12 17.08 23.41
CA SER A 44 5.82 17.84 22.36
C SER A 44 5.65 17.28 20.95
N PHE A 45 4.72 16.36 20.71
CA PHE A 45 4.53 15.75 19.39
C PHE A 45 3.35 16.39 18.64
N SER A 46 3.65 17.00 17.48
CA SER A 46 2.67 17.50 16.51
C SER A 46 2.24 16.35 15.58
N TRP A 47 0.93 16.23 15.33
CA TRP A 47 0.34 15.27 14.39
C TRP A 47 0.76 15.50 12.93
N GLU A 48 1.46 16.60 12.63
CA GLU A 48 2.04 16.89 11.31
C GLU A 48 3.27 16.02 10.99
N ALA A 49 3.82 15.28 11.96
CA ALA A 49 5.05 14.49 11.78
C ALA A 49 4.82 13.01 11.38
N ILE A 50 3.58 12.59 11.10
CA ILE A 50 3.24 11.22 10.65
C ILE A 50 2.41 11.29 9.36
N SER A 51 2.77 12.17 8.43
CA SER A 51 2.09 12.32 7.14
C SER A 51 2.86 11.77 5.94
N ASP A 52 4.06 11.22 6.14
CA ASP A 52 4.85 10.56 5.09
C ASP A 52 5.51 9.25 5.54
N GLU A 53 5.86 8.40 4.56
CA GLU A 53 6.50 7.08 4.74
C GLU A 53 7.82 7.19 5.52
N ASP A 54 8.50 8.33 5.46
CA ASP A 54 9.79 8.58 6.12
C ASP A 54 9.65 8.69 7.65
N GLY A 55 8.59 9.33 8.16
CA GLY A 55 8.34 9.43 9.61
C GLY A 55 7.99 8.08 10.27
N LEU A 56 7.42 7.14 9.51
CA LEU A 56 7.07 5.80 9.98
C LEU A 56 8.28 4.84 9.94
N VAL A 57 9.14 4.98 8.94
CA VAL A 57 10.45 4.28 8.86
C VAL A 57 11.39 4.76 9.97
N GLU A 58 11.47 6.06 10.24
CA GLU A 58 12.31 6.61 11.31
C GLU A 58 11.84 6.15 12.71
N PHE A 59 10.53 5.95 12.90
CA PHE A 59 9.96 5.35 14.12
C PHE A 59 10.36 3.88 14.28
N ILE A 60 10.29 3.09 13.19
CA ILE A 60 10.65 1.66 13.19
C ILE A 60 12.17 1.46 13.34
N GLU A 61 13.00 2.30 12.71
CA GLU A 61 14.46 2.22 12.83
C GLU A 61 14.96 2.61 14.21
N LYS A 62 14.36 3.64 14.84
CA LYS A 62 14.80 4.15 16.14
C LYS A 62 14.37 3.28 17.31
N TYR A 63 13.27 2.53 17.17
CA TYR A 63 12.69 1.75 18.27
C TYR A 63 12.57 0.23 17.99
N GLY A 64 12.72 -0.23 16.74
CA GLY A 64 12.55 -1.63 16.33
C GLY A 64 13.80 -2.52 16.48
N ASN A 65 15.01 -1.94 16.50
CA ASN A 65 16.26 -2.72 16.53
C ASN A 65 16.73 -3.13 17.93
N LYS A 66 15.94 -3.93 18.65
CA LYS A 66 16.40 -4.62 19.88
C LYS A 66 15.92 -6.07 20.02
N LEU A 67 15.90 -6.83 18.92
CA LEU A 67 15.73 -8.29 18.96
C LEU A 67 16.65 -8.96 17.92
N ASP A 68 17.76 -9.54 18.43
CA ASP A 68 18.64 -10.58 17.84
C ASP A 68 19.47 -10.23 16.58
N ASN A 69 20.79 -10.50 16.45
CA ASN A 69 21.54 -11.72 16.78
C ASN A 69 23.09 -11.51 16.86
N LYS A 70 23.74 -12.52 17.46
CA LYS A 70 25.20 -12.75 17.69
C LYS A 70 26.00 -13.16 16.40
N PRO A 71 27.35 -13.34 16.46
CA PRO A 71 28.29 -12.99 15.38
C PRO A 71 28.91 -14.21 14.67
N SER A 72 29.60 -13.97 13.54
CA SER A 72 30.59 -14.90 12.98
C SER A 72 31.85 -14.17 12.50
N ASP A 73 32.99 -14.52 13.11
CA ASP A 73 34.35 -14.25 12.65
C ASP A 73 34.69 -15.10 11.40
N THR A 74 35.49 -14.57 10.47
CA THR A 74 36.88 -15.05 10.17
C THR A 74 37.51 -14.33 8.97
N ASN A 75 38.56 -13.54 9.26
CA ASN A 75 39.92 -13.54 8.70
C ASN A 75 40.14 -14.27 7.34
N THR A 76 40.84 -13.75 6.32
CA THR A 76 42.21 -13.19 6.31
C THR A 76 42.56 -12.71 4.87
N GLN A 77 43.25 -11.57 4.73
CA GLN A 77 43.89 -11.11 3.49
C GLN A 77 45.33 -11.64 3.31
N LYS A 78 45.73 -11.97 2.07
CA LYS A 78 47.06 -11.63 1.48
C LYS A 78 47.10 -11.92 -0.06
N PRO A 79 48.06 -11.39 -0.84
CA PRO A 79 47.77 -10.58 -2.01
C PRO A 79 48.50 -11.10 -3.28
N PRO A 80 48.68 -10.30 -4.36
CA PRO A 80 48.40 -10.71 -5.75
C PRO A 80 49.54 -11.49 -6.41
N VAL A 81 49.21 -12.29 -7.44
CA VAL A 81 50.18 -12.84 -8.39
C VAL A 81 49.75 -12.47 -9.80
N GLN A 82 50.60 -11.69 -10.47
CA GLN A 82 50.59 -11.51 -11.93
C GLN A 82 51.16 -12.77 -12.56
N ASP A 83 50.50 -13.30 -13.58
CA ASP A 83 51.16 -14.12 -14.59
C ASP A 83 50.59 -13.81 -15.98
N THR A 84 51.51 -13.70 -16.93
CA THR A 84 51.37 -13.24 -18.31
C THR A 84 50.91 -14.37 -19.25
N ASP A 85 49.97 -14.07 -20.16
CA ASP A 85 49.52 -14.97 -21.24
C ASP A 85 50.62 -15.23 -22.31
N PRO A 86 50.75 -16.48 -22.80
CA PRO A 86 51.28 -16.78 -24.13
C PRO A 86 50.16 -17.04 -25.17
N PRO A 87 50.46 -16.96 -26.48
CA PRO A 87 49.48 -16.65 -27.53
C PRO A 87 48.63 -17.86 -28.00
N LYS A 88 47.42 -17.51 -28.47
CA LYS A 88 46.33 -18.40 -28.94
C LYS A 88 46.70 -19.20 -30.19
N GLU A 89 46.56 -20.53 -30.12
CA GLU A 89 46.36 -21.40 -31.30
C GLU A 89 44.86 -21.50 -31.60
N ASN A 90 44.45 -21.20 -32.85
CA ASN A 90 43.07 -21.27 -33.31
C ASN A 90 42.56 -22.73 -33.30
N LYS A 91 41.74 -23.06 -32.30
CA LYS A 91 40.85 -24.23 -32.32
C LYS A 91 39.68 -23.99 -33.27
N PRO A 92 39.08 -25.03 -33.86
CA PRO A 92 37.80 -24.92 -34.56
C PRO A 92 36.76 -24.30 -33.62
N GLU A 93 36.14 -23.20 -34.06
CA GLU A 93 35.13 -22.48 -33.30
C GLU A 93 33.93 -23.39 -33.03
N THR A 94 33.65 -23.61 -31.75
CA THR A 94 32.44 -24.29 -31.29
C THR A 94 31.22 -23.36 -31.48
N PRO A 95 30.01 -23.88 -31.74
CA PRO A 95 28.79 -23.06 -31.90
C PRO A 95 28.59 -22.01 -30.80
N SER A 96 28.87 -22.37 -29.54
CA SER A 96 28.83 -21.46 -28.39
C SER A 96 29.82 -20.28 -28.48
N ALA A 97 31.01 -20.46 -29.07
CA ALA A 97 31.98 -19.38 -29.24
C ALA A 97 31.54 -18.38 -30.33
N LYS A 98 30.81 -18.88 -31.34
CA LYS A 98 30.23 -18.05 -32.41
C LYS A 98 29.05 -17.22 -31.92
N LEU A 99 28.23 -17.77 -31.02
CA LEU A 99 27.15 -17.03 -30.37
C LEU A 99 27.69 -15.92 -29.45
N GLU A 100 28.72 -16.22 -28.66
CA GLU A 100 29.38 -15.23 -27.80
C GLU A 100 29.95 -14.05 -28.62
N GLU A 101 30.59 -14.33 -29.76
CA GLU A 101 31.08 -13.29 -30.68
C GLU A 101 29.93 -12.45 -31.25
N THR A 102 28.84 -13.09 -31.66
CA THR A 102 27.65 -12.43 -32.22
C THR A 102 26.96 -11.53 -31.20
N LEU A 103 26.80 -11.99 -29.95
CA LEU A 103 26.22 -11.18 -28.89
C LEU A 103 27.16 -10.05 -28.46
N THR A 104 28.48 -10.25 -28.51
CA THR A 104 29.46 -9.18 -28.31
C THR A 104 29.36 -8.11 -29.42
N GLU A 105 29.13 -8.53 -30.67
CA GLU A 105 28.85 -7.62 -31.79
C GLU A 105 27.54 -6.85 -31.59
N LEU A 106 26.49 -7.52 -31.12
CA LEU A 106 25.23 -6.86 -30.73
C LEU A 106 25.48 -5.78 -29.67
N GLY A 107 26.28 -6.07 -28.65
CA GLY A 107 26.67 -5.09 -27.61
C GLY A 107 27.25 -3.81 -28.21
N LYS A 108 28.07 -3.92 -29.26
CA LYS A 108 28.63 -2.75 -29.98
C LYS A 108 27.60 -2.00 -30.81
N ILE A 109 26.60 -2.70 -31.36
CA ILE A 109 25.53 -2.07 -32.15
C ILE A 109 24.63 -1.22 -31.26
N ILE A 110 24.38 -1.67 -30.02
CA ILE A 110 23.44 -1.01 -29.12
C ILE A 110 24.07 0.04 -28.20
N ASP A 111 25.40 0.06 -28.09
CA ASP A 111 26.16 1.03 -27.29
C ASP A 111 26.11 2.44 -27.93
N ASP A 112 25.11 3.23 -27.54
CA ASP A 112 24.95 4.63 -27.95
C ASP A 112 25.81 5.52 -27.02
N SER A 113 27.12 5.54 -27.28
CA SER A 113 28.11 6.13 -26.38
C SER A 113 27.94 7.65 -26.21
N ARG A 114 27.10 8.09 -25.27
CA ARG A 114 27.19 9.41 -24.63
C ARG A 114 28.07 9.38 -23.37
N HIS A 115 28.37 8.21 -22.80
CA HIS A 115 29.26 8.08 -21.64
C HIS A 115 30.15 6.83 -21.72
N ASN A 116 31.48 7.03 -21.79
CA ASN A 116 32.52 5.99 -21.75
C ASN A 116 32.20 4.89 -20.73
N LYS A 117 32.17 3.61 -21.14
CA LYS A 117 32.38 2.48 -20.23
C LYS A 117 32.70 1.18 -20.97
N SER A 118 33.78 0.52 -20.57
CA SER A 118 34.13 -0.86 -20.93
C SER A 118 33.19 -1.93 -20.34
N GLU A 119 32.09 -1.52 -19.69
CA GLU A 119 31.10 -2.40 -19.05
C GLU A 119 29.92 -2.75 -19.99
N ASN A 120 29.69 -1.96 -21.04
CA ASN A 120 28.55 -2.10 -21.97
C ASN A 120 28.64 -3.33 -22.90
N GLU A 121 29.81 -3.95 -23.06
CA GLU A 121 29.93 -5.19 -23.83
C GLU A 121 29.30 -6.41 -23.12
N LYS A 122 28.97 -6.29 -21.83
CA LYS A 122 28.50 -7.42 -21.00
C LYS A 122 27.09 -7.25 -20.45
N ILE A 123 26.46 -6.08 -20.59
CA ILE A 123 25.12 -5.80 -20.07
C ILE A 123 24.33 -5.05 -21.14
N PHE A 124 23.18 -5.60 -21.49
CA PHE A 124 22.21 -5.07 -22.44
C PHE A 124 21.13 -4.36 -21.64
N THR A 125 21.22 -3.04 -21.49
CA THR A 125 20.22 -2.28 -20.73
C THR A 125 18.91 -2.19 -21.50
N ARG A 126 17.82 -1.95 -20.76
CA ARG A 126 16.49 -1.72 -21.35
C ARG A 126 16.48 -0.63 -22.41
N ASN A 127 17.18 0.47 -22.19
CA ASN A 127 17.17 1.60 -23.11
C ASN A 127 17.94 1.27 -24.39
N GLU A 128 19.11 0.65 -24.26
CA GLU A 128 19.97 0.29 -25.39
C GLU A 128 19.25 -0.69 -26.33
N LEU A 129 18.66 -1.75 -25.77
CA LEU A 129 17.89 -2.71 -26.56
C LEU A 129 16.69 -2.03 -27.22
N PHE A 130 15.91 -1.26 -26.44
CA PHE A 130 14.69 -0.64 -26.93
C PHE A 130 14.91 0.37 -28.06
N LEU A 131 15.92 1.25 -27.93
CA LEU A 131 16.24 2.25 -28.94
C LEU A 131 16.85 1.65 -30.21
N ASN A 132 17.44 0.46 -30.11
CA ASN A 132 18.15 -0.18 -31.22
C ASN A 132 17.39 -1.33 -31.88
N ILE A 133 16.15 -1.67 -31.49
CA ILE A 133 15.37 -2.74 -32.14
C ILE A 133 15.34 -2.57 -33.67
N GLN A 134 15.11 -1.34 -34.16
CA GLN A 134 15.13 -1.06 -35.60
C GLN A 134 16.51 -1.24 -36.23
N ASN A 135 17.59 -0.87 -35.54
CA ASN A 135 18.96 -1.06 -36.02
C ASN A 135 19.30 -2.55 -36.06
N MET A 136 18.89 -3.31 -35.06
CA MET A 136 19.06 -4.77 -35.00
C MET A 136 18.39 -5.45 -36.18
N MET A 137 17.11 -5.14 -36.46
CA MET A 137 16.37 -5.69 -37.61
C MET A 137 17.09 -5.46 -38.96
N ASN A 138 17.78 -4.33 -39.10
CA ASN A 138 18.51 -3.94 -40.31
C ASN A 138 20.00 -4.36 -40.30
N SER A 139 20.44 -5.16 -39.32
CA SER A 139 21.82 -5.63 -39.23
C SER A 139 22.18 -6.58 -40.37
N ASP A 140 23.43 -6.49 -40.85
CA ASP A 140 23.99 -7.45 -41.82
C ASP A 140 24.26 -8.83 -41.18
N ASN A 141 24.31 -8.92 -39.85
CA ASN A 141 24.40 -10.18 -39.12
C ASN A 141 22.99 -10.80 -38.99
N ALA A 142 22.81 -11.98 -39.58
CA ALA A 142 21.51 -12.67 -39.66
C ALA A 142 20.90 -13.01 -38.29
N GLU A 143 21.73 -13.40 -37.31
CA GLU A 143 21.27 -13.70 -35.95
C GLU A 143 20.79 -12.42 -35.25
N ILE A 144 21.55 -11.33 -35.36
CA ILE A 144 21.18 -10.02 -34.79
C ILE A 144 19.89 -9.49 -35.41
N SER A 145 19.74 -9.62 -36.74
CA SER A 145 18.51 -9.27 -37.45
C SER A 145 17.32 -10.11 -36.98
N ALA A 146 17.50 -11.41 -36.78
CA ALA A 146 16.46 -12.29 -36.29
C ALA A 146 16.06 -12.02 -34.82
N ILE A 147 17.02 -11.68 -33.95
CA ILE A 147 16.74 -11.23 -32.58
C ILE A 147 15.93 -9.94 -32.63
N GLY A 148 16.36 -8.94 -33.42
CA GLY A 148 15.64 -7.68 -33.59
C GLY A 148 14.19 -7.87 -34.09
N GLN A 149 14.01 -8.76 -35.07
CA GLN A 149 12.70 -9.13 -35.60
C GLN A 149 11.81 -9.79 -34.53
N THR A 150 12.36 -10.72 -33.75
CA THR A 150 11.63 -11.41 -32.67
C THR A 150 11.14 -10.43 -31.60
N LEU A 151 11.99 -9.47 -31.20
CA LEU A 151 11.61 -8.41 -30.27
C LEU A 151 10.51 -7.52 -30.87
N TYR A 152 10.66 -7.09 -32.13
CA TYR A 152 9.70 -6.26 -32.83
C TYR A 152 8.30 -6.90 -32.95
N GLU A 153 8.25 -8.21 -33.21
CA GLU A 153 6.99 -8.94 -33.37
C GLU A 153 6.11 -8.89 -32.11
N VAL A 154 6.69 -8.80 -30.92
CA VAL A 154 5.95 -8.63 -29.65
C VAL A 154 5.16 -7.31 -29.67
N PHE A 155 5.83 -6.21 -30.02
CA PHE A 155 5.20 -4.89 -30.13
C PHE A 155 4.08 -4.88 -31.16
N SER A 156 4.35 -5.44 -32.34
CA SER A 156 3.38 -5.55 -33.42
C SER A 156 2.14 -6.36 -33.00
N THR A 157 2.35 -7.50 -32.34
CA THR A 157 1.28 -8.38 -31.84
C THR A 157 0.40 -7.68 -30.81
N LEU A 158 1.00 -6.84 -29.96
CA LEU A 158 0.30 -6.06 -28.94
C LEU A 158 -0.30 -4.74 -29.47
N GLY A 159 -0.10 -4.44 -30.76
CA GLY A 159 -0.60 -3.22 -31.40
C GLY A 159 0.05 -1.94 -30.84
N VAL A 160 1.30 -2.04 -30.38
CA VAL A 160 2.07 -0.93 -29.82
C VAL A 160 3.17 -0.54 -30.79
N GLU A 161 3.25 0.74 -31.15
CA GLU A 161 4.30 1.24 -32.04
C GLU A 161 5.63 1.37 -31.28
N LEU A 162 6.73 1.03 -31.96
CA LEU A 162 8.05 1.45 -31.51
C LEU A 162 8.15 2.98 -31.58
N PRO A 163 8.75 3.64 -30.57
CA PRO A 163 8.94 5.08 -30.61
C PRO A 163 9.84 5.48 -31.78
N LYS A 164 9.55 6.65 -32.35
CA LYS A 164 10.38 7.21 -33.42
C LYS A 164 11.68 7.68 -32.80
N ASN A 165 12.81 7.29 -33.40
CA ASN A 165 14.15 7.68 -32.96
C ASN A 165 14.44 9.14 -33.35
N ASP A 166 13.68 10.10 -32.81
CA ASP A 166 13.80 11.53 -33.09
C ASP A 166 14.79 12.27 -32.15
N GLY A 167 15.60 11.50 -31.41
CA GLY A 167 16.82 11.98 -30.76
C GLY A 167 16.63 12.60 -29.37
N SER A 168 15.40 12.63 -28.84
CA SER A 168 15.12 13.08 -27.48
C SER A 168 14.47 11.95 -26.67
N LEU A 169 15.24 11.41 -25.72
CA LEU A 169 14.75 10.39 -24.77
C LEU A 169 13.54 10.92 -23.97
N ASP A 170 13.53 12.23 -23.68
CA ASP A 170 12.45 12.92 -22.95
C ASP A 170 11.13 12.99 -23.75
N SER A 171 11.17 13.13 -25.08
CA SER A 171 9.97 13.14 -25.95
C SER A 171 9.38 11.75 -26.14
N ILE A 172 10.23 10.71 -26.18
CA ILE A 172 9.84 9.31 -26.30
C ILE A 172 9.11 8.85 -25.03
N ILE A 173 9.66 9.17 -23.86
CA ILE A 173 9.15 8.75 -22.54
C ILE A 173 7.86 9.48 -22.15
N ALA A 174 7.66 10.73 -22.60
CA ALA A 174 6.50 11.54 -22.22
C ALA A 174 5.19 11.22 -22.99
N SER A 175 5.21 10.26 -23.93
CA SER A 175 4.02 9.90 -24.72
C SER A 175 3.35 8.62 -24.20
N ASN A 176 2.02 8.52 -24.33
CA ASN A 176 1.28 7.28 -24.01
C ASN A 176 1.79 6.06 -24.81
N GLY A 177 2.31 6.28 -26.03
CA GLY A 177 2.98 5.25 -26.82
C GLY A 177 4.29 4.78 -26.19
N GLY A 178 5.10 5.70 -25.67
CA GLY A 178 6.32 5.37 -24.92
C GLY A 178 6.06 4.58 -23.65
N LEU A 179 4.95 4.87 -22.96
CA LEU A 179 4.55 4.17 -21.74
C LEU A 179 4.23 2.68 -21.97
N TYR A 180 3.42 2.37 -22.99
CA TYR A 180 3.09 0.97 -23.32
C TYR A 180 4.31 0.22 -23.82
N SER A 181 5.16 0.87 -24.60
CA SER A 181 6.38 0.26 -25.08
C SER A 181 7.37 -0.03 -23.93
N ASN A 182 7.43 0.84 -22.92
CA ASN A 182 8.20 0.60 -21.70
C ASN A 182 7.68 -0.59 -20.88
N ILE A 183 6.36 -0.77 -20.80
CA ILE A 183 5.73 -1.94 -20.17
C ILE A 183 6.17 -3.23 -20.88
N ILE A 184 6.07 -3.25 -22.21
CA ILE A 184 6.48 -4.40 -23.03
C ILE A 184 7.95 -4.71 -22.84
N MET A 185 8.83 -3.70 -22.89
CA MET A 185 10.26 -3.93 -22.68
C MET A 185 10.57 -4.48 -21.29
N LYS A 186 9.94 -3.96 -20.23
CA LYS A 186 10.13 -4.50 -18.87
C LYS A 186 9.68 -5.97 -18.80
N ALA A 187 8.56 -6.30 -19.42
CA ALA A 187 8.05 -7.66 -19.49
C ALA A 187 9.03 -8.60 -20.24
N ILE A 188 9.56 -8.17 -21.39
CA ILE A 188 10.58 -8.91 -22.16
C ILE A 188 11.81 -9.19 -21.29
N MET A 189 12.34 -8.17 -20.59
CA MET A 189 13.50 -8.33 -19.70
C MET A 189 13.25 -9.35 -18.60
N ASN A 190 12.11 -9.22 -17.91
CA ASN A 190 11.74 -10.14 -16.85
C ASN A 190 11.58 -11.57 -17.39
N ALA A 191 10.95 -11.74 -18.55
CA ALA A 191 10.75 -13.05 -19.15
C ALA A 191 12.08 -13.73 -19.53
N ILE A 192 13.03 -12.99 -20.12
CA ILE A 192 14.37 -13.49 -20.45
C ILE A 192 15.13 -13.90 -19.18
N GLN A 193 15.01 -13.11 -18.11
CA GLN A 193 15.65 -13.41 -16.82
C GLN A 193 14.91 -14.46 -15.98
N GLY A 194 13.80 -15.02 -16.47
CA GLY A 194 12.97 -15.98 -15.72
C GLY A 194 12.31 -15.38 -14.47
N LYS A 195 12.12 -14.06 -14.42
CA LYS A 195 11.43 -13.32 -13.36
C LYS A 195 9.92 -13.26 -13.62
N GLU A 196 9.16 -12.92 -12.58
CA GLU A 196 7.73 -12.61 -12.72
C GLU A 196 7.53 -11.41 -13.66
N ILE A 197 6.64 -11.56 -14.64
CA ILE A 197 6.42 -10.56 -15.70
C ILE A 197 5.70 -9.32 -15.14
N ASP A 198 4.71 -9.51 -14.27
CA ASP A 198 3.91 -8.45 -13.65
C ASP A 198 3.96 -8.50 -12.11
N PRO A 199 5.14 -8.25 -11.50
CA PRO A 199 5.28 -8.32 -10.05
C PRO A 199 4.33 -7.35 -9.35
N GLU A 200 3.84 -7.72 -8.16
CA GLU A 200 3.08 -6.84 -7.28
C GLU A 200 3.99 -5.72 -6.75
N THR A 201 4.18 -4.65 -7.52
CA THR A 201 4.89 -3.46 -7.04
C THR A 201 3.98 -2.60 -6.17
N SER A 202 4.49 -2.14 -5.02
CA SER A 202 3.89 -1.05 -4.25
C SER A 202 3.90 0.24 -5.08
N THR A 203 3.04 1.19 -4.73
CA THR A 203 2.63 2.39 -5.47
C THR A 203 3.73 3.41 -5.85
N GLY A 204 5.01 3.05 -5.79
CA GLY A 204 6.16 3.89 -6.14
C GLY A 204 6.80 3.63 -7.51
N ASP A 205 6.69 2.42 -8.07
CA ASP A 205 7.58 1.98 -9.18
C ASP A 205 7.09 2.29 -10.60
N LEU A 206 5.96 3.00 -10.72
CA LEU A 206 5.53 3.59 -11.99
C LEU A 206 5.85 5.08 -12.09
N LYS A 207 6.45 5.69 -11.04
CA LYS A 207 7.32 6.81 -11.33
C LYS A 207 8.36 6.27 -12.29
N ILE A 208 8.52 6.98 -13.39
CA ILE A 208 9.78 7.00 -14.14
C ILE A 208 10.83 7.43 -13.10
N SER A 209 11.26 6.53 -12.21
CA SER A 209 12.58 6.64 -11.63
C SER A 209 13.46 6.72 -12.86
N TYR A 210 14.18 7.84 -12.97
CA TYR A 210 15.18 8.03 -14.00
C TYR A 210 15.90 6.70 -14.17
N LEU A 211 15.65 6.07 -15.33
CA LEU A 211 15.94 4.70 -15.67
C LEU A 211 17.25 4.29 -15.01
N ASP A 212 17.16 3.62 -13.85
CA ASP A 212 18.35 3.32 -13.06
C ASP A 212 19.29 2.51 -13.96
N GLN A 213 20.53 2.98 -14.05
CA GLN A 213 21.57 2.49 -14.96
C GLN A 213 22.02 1.04 -14.66
N GLN A 214 21.21 0.24 -13.94
CA GLN A 214 21.59 -1.08 -13.43
C GLN A 214 20.60 -2.22 -13.72
N GLU A 215 19.43 -1.99 -14.33
CA GLU A 215 18.57 -3.08 -14.81
C GLU A 215 18.81 -3.40 -16.30
N GLY A 216 19.49 -4.51 -16.56
CA GLY A 216 19.77 -5.03 -17.91
C GLY A 216 19.91 -6.55 -17.91
N ILE A 217 20.00 -7.14 -19.10
CA ILE A 217 20.33 -8.57 -19.27
C ILE A 217 21.83 -8.67 -19.46
N THR A 218 22.50 -9.55 -18.75
CA THR A 218 23.92 -9.83 -18.94
C THR A 218 24.17 -10.70 -20.17
N LEU A 219 25.37 -10.61 -20.75
CA LEU A 219 25.80 -11.52 -21.81
C LEU A 219 25.67 -13.00 -21.40
N GLU A 220 25.99 -13.30 -20.14
CA GLU A 220 25.85 -14.65 -19.58
C GLU A 220 24.39 -15.12 -19.53
N GLU A 221 23.45 -14.25 -19.16
CA GLU A 221 22.02 -14.57 -19.18
C GLU A 221 21.51 -14.82 -20.60
N LEU A 222 21.97 -14.04 -21.60
CA LEU A 222 21.62 -14.30 -23.00
C LEU A 222 22.24 -15.60 -23.52
N LEU A 223 23.51 -15.88 -23.21
CA LEU A 223 24.15 -17.14 -23.58
C LEU A 223 23.46 -18.36 -22.96
N ALA A 224 22.93 -18.21 -21.74
CA ALA A 224 22.18 -19.28 -21.06
C ALA A 224 20.82 -19.58 -21.73
N LEU A 225 20.33 -18.73 -22.63
CA LEU A 225 19.12 -19.00 -23.40
C LEU A 225 19.31 -20.07 -24.47
N ASP A 226 20.52 -20.28 -24.99
CA ASP A 226 20.84 -21.33 -25.98
C ASP A 226 20.78 -22.72 -25.31
N LYS A 227 19.57 -23.17 -25.01
CA LYS A 227 19.30 -24.43 -24.30
C LYS A 227 19.53 -25.63 -25.21
N ASN A 228 19.37 -25.45 -26.52
CA ASN A 228 19.49 -26.53 -27.49
C ASN A 228 20.96 -26.71 -27.99
N GLY A 229 21.82 -25.70 -27.77
CA GLY A 229 23.25 -25.71 -28.09
C GLY A 229 23.58 -25.50 -29.57
N ASP A 230 22.67 -24.94 -30.35
CA ASP A 230 22.83 -24.71 -31.79
C ASP A 230 23.62 -23.44 -32.13
N GLY A 231 23.93 -22.61 -31.12
CA GLY A 231 24.63 -21.35 -31.29
C GLY A 231 23.74 -20.21 -31.78
N SER A 232 22.43 -20.31 -31.56
CA SER A 232 21.40 -19.27 -31.74
C SER A 232 20.55 -19.17 -30.48
N ILE A 233 19.88 -18.03 -30.28
CA ILE A 233 18.88 -17.86 -29.21
C ILE A 233 17.49 -17.50 -29.75
N VAL A 234 17.34 -17.44 -31.08
CA VAL A 234 16.13 -16.91 -31.72
C VAL A 234 14.91 -17.77 -31.43
N ASP A 235 15.05 -19.09 -31.47
CA ASP A 235 13.91 -20.00 -31.26
C ASP A 235 13.51 -20.03 -29.78
N GLU A 236 14.46 -19.98 -28.85
CA GLU A 236 14.19 -19.86 -27.42
C GLU A 236 13.57 -18.52 -27.05
N LEU A 237 14.03 -17.42 -27.67
CA LEU A 237 13.38 -16.11 -27.51
C LEU A 237 11.95 -16.14 -28.04
N LYS A 238 11.69 -16.75 -29.20
CA LYS A 238 10.33 -16.90 -29.73
C LYS A 238 9.45 -17.73 -28.80
N GLU A 239 9.96 -18.84 -28.27
CA GLU A 239 9.21 -19.68 -27.33
C GLU A 239 8.78 -18.88 -26.09
N ILE A 240 9.68 -18.06 -25.53
CA ILE A 240 9.39 -17.21 -24.37
C ILE A 240 8.40 -16.10 -24.71
N LEU A 241 8.64 -15.39 -25.82
CA LEU A 241 7.97 -14.12 -26.13
C LEU A 241 6.67 -14.27 -26.93
N THR A 242 6.40 -15.45 -27.49
CA THR A 242 5.14 -15.79 -28.16
C THR A 242 4.23 -16.68 -27.32
N ASP A 243 4.67 -17.06 -26.11
CA ASP A 243 3.83 -17.77 -25.16
C ASP A 243 2.53 -17.00 -24.88
N SER A 244 1.41 -17.73 -24.89
CA SER A 244 0.09 -17.12 -24.71
C SER A 244 -0.06 -16.43 -23.35
N ASN A 245 0.56 -16.95 -22.29
CA ASN A 245 0.50 -16.30 -20.98
C ASN A 245 1.36 -15.03 -20.96
N PHE A 246 2.52 -15.04 -21.61
CA PHE A 246 3.34 -13.83 -21.75
C PHE A 246 2.57 -12.71 -22.47
N ILE A 247 1.98 -13.02 -23.62
CA ILE A 247 1.22 -12.05 -24.42
C ILE A 247 -0.01 -11.56 -23.66
N ASP A 248 -0.78 -12.45 -23.03
CA ASP A 248 -1.98 -12.04 -22.28
C ASP A 248 -1.63 -11.24 -21.02
N THR A 249 -0.50 -11.52 -20.37
CA THR A 249 0.01 -10.71 -19.25
C THR A 249 0.36 -9.30 -19.73
N CYS A 250 1.10 -9.18 -20.85
CA CYS A 250 1.39 -7.88 -21.43
C CYS A 250 0.10 -7.09 -21.78
N LYS A 251 -0.91 -7.74 -22.38
CA LYS A 251 -2.21 -7.10 -22.66
C LYS A 251 -2.89 -6.58 -21.40
N LYS A 252 -2.90 -7.37 -20.32
CA LYS A 252 -3.46 -6.95 -19.03
C LYS A 252 -2.72 -5.74 -18.46
N MET A 253 -1.39 -5.76 -18.47
CA MET A 253 -0.58 -4.64 -17.99
C MET A 253 -0.84 -3.35 -18.79
N ILE A 254 -0.95 -3.44 -20.13
CA ILE A 254 -1.29 -2.31 -20.99
C ILE A 254 -2.70 -1.81 -20.71
N GLN A 255 -3.68 -2.72 -20.59
CA GLN A 255 -5.06 -2.35 -20.32
C GLN A 255 -5.21 -1.67 -18.95
N ARG A 256 -4.52 -2.18 -17.93
CA ARG A 256 -4.42 -1.56 -16.61
C ARG A 256 -3.94 -0.12 -16.69
N GLU A 257 -2.92 0.15 -17.49
CA GLU A 257 -2.41 1.51 -17.65
C GLU A 257 -3.37 2.43 -18.42
N LYS A 258 -4.09 1.89 -19.42
CA LYS A 258 -5.18 2.62 -20.09
C LYS A 258 -6.28 3.02 -19.11
N ASN A 259 -6.69 2.09 -18.25
CA ASN A 259 -7.73 2.32 -17.26
C ASN A 259 -7.27 3.34 -16.21
N ARG A 260 -6.00 3.29 -15.77
CA ARG A 260 -5.40 4.31 -14.90
C ARG A 260 -5.37 5.70 -15.52
N ALA A 261 -5.02 5.80 -16.81
CA ALA A 261 -5.06 7.07 -17.53
C ALA A 261 -6.50 7.63 -17.57
N ALA A 262 -7.49 6.79 -17.85
CA ALA A 262 -8.91 7.18 -17.83
C ALA A 262 -9.37 7.62 -16.42
N ASN A 263 -9.00 6.89 -15.37
CA ASN A 263 -9.29 7.29 -13.98
C ASN A 263 -8.64 8.63 -13.63
N ASN A 264 -7.42 8.87 -14.09
CA ASN A 264 -6.73 10.14 -13.88
C ASN A 264 -7.46 11.32 -14.53
N GLU A 265 -8.09 11.12 -15.68
CA GLU A 265 -8.95 12.12 -16.33
C GLU A 265 -10.24 12.35 -15.54
N LEU A 266 -10.89 11.27 -15.08
CA LEU A 266 -12.08 11.36 -14.23
C LEU A 266 -11.79 12.09 -12.92
N ILE A 267 -10.67 11.81 -12.26
CA ILE A 267 -10.23 12.50 -11.03
C ILE A 267 -10.01 13.99 -11.29
N ARG A 268 -9.33 14.34 -12.40
CA ARG A 268 -9.15 15.76 -12.77
C ARG A 268 -10.49 16.45 -13.01
N ALA A 269 -11.46 15.75 -13.61
CA ALA A 269 -12.79 16.30 -13.84
C ALA A 269 -13.61 16.52 -12.56
N LEU A 270 -13.24 15.89 -11.43
CA LEU A 270 -13.85 16.20 -10.13
C LEU A 270 -13.42 17.57 -9.62
N ASN A 271 -12.19 17.99 -9.88
CA ASN A 271 -11.65 19.27 -9.42
C ASN A 271 -12.15 20.42 -10.32
N THR A 272 -13.35 20.90 -10.03
CA THR A 272 -14.05 21.89 -10.86
C THR A 272 -13.53 23.31 -10.66
N ASP A 273 -13.00 23.60 -9.47
CA ASP A 273 -12.43 24.91 -9.16
C ASP A 273 -10.92 25.01 -9.52
N ASN A 274 -10.34 23.90 -9.99
CA ASN A 274 -8.94 23.76 -10.39
C ASN A 274 -7.93 24.08 -9.27
N ASN A 275 -8.29 23.82 -8.02
CA ASN A 275 -7.37 23.92 -6.89
C ASN A 275 -6.47 22.64 -6.79
N SER A 276 -5.75 22.38 -5.69
CA SER A 276 -4.89 21.17 -5.57
C SER A 276 -5.59 19.97 -4.88
N GLU A 277 -6.83 20.16 -4.49
CA GLU A 277 -7.66 19.26 -3.70
C GLU A 277 -9.01 19.05 -4.40
N ILE A 278 -9.75 18.04 -3.96
CA ILE A 278 -11.10 17.75 -4.38
C ILE A 278 -11.96 17.77 -3.13
N SER A 279 -13.00 18.61 -3.12
CA SER A 279 -13.92 18.73 -2.01
C SER A 279 -15.08 17.73 -2.07
N VAL A 280 -15.75 17.51 -0.94
CA VAL A 280 -16.99 16.70 -0.89
C VAL A 280 -18.10 17.28 -1.77
N ASP A 281 -18.21 18.61 -1.88
CA ASP A 281 -19.23 19.25 -2.72
C ASP A 281 -18.98 18.99 -4.20
N GLU A 282 -17.71 18.97 -4.60
CA GLU A 282 -17.29 18.61 -5.97
C GLU A 282 -17.58 17.14 -6.31
N ILE A 283 -17.28 16.23 -5.37
CA ILE A 283 -17.64 14.81 -5.51
C ILE A 283 -19.17 14.66 -5.66
N PHE A 284 -19.92 15.30 -4.77
CA PHE A 284 -21.38 15.22 -4.75
C PHE A 284 -22.00 15.74 -6.06
N ALA A 285 -21.49 16.85 -6.60
CA ALA A 285 -21.96 17.45 -7.84
C ALA A 285 -21.78 16.54 -9.08
N GLN A 286 -20.90 15.54 -8.98
CA GLN A 286 -20.55 14.64 -10.09
C GLN A 286 -21.18 13.25 -10.01
N PHE A 287 -22.04 12.99 -9.01
CA PHE A 287 -22.78 11.72 -8.93
C PHE A 287 -23.60 11.44 -10.18
N GLY A 288 -23.45 10.23 -10.73
CA GLY A 288 -24.07 9.76 -11.98
C GLY A 288 -23.41 10.27 -13.26
N ASN A 289 -22.47 11.22 -13.18
CA ASN A 289 -21.73 11.76 -14.32
C ASN A 289 -20.25 11.35 -14.32
N ASN A 290 -19.73 10.92 -13.18
CA ASN A 290 -18.33 10.55 -13.00
C ASN A 290 -18.24 9.24 -12.18
N ALA A 291 -17.66 8.20 -12.78
CA ALA A 291 -17.56 6.89 -12.15
C ALA A 291 -16.73 6.90 -10.86
N ILE A 292 -15.69 7.75 -10.75
CA ILE A 292 -14.89 7.88 -9.53
C ILE A 292 -15.71 8.58 -8.44
N ALA A 293 -16.53 9.59 -8.77
CA ALA A 293 -17.43 10.19 -7.77
C ALA A 293 -18.41 9.15 -7.22
N ASP A 294 -18.96 8.31 -8.09
CA ASP A 294 -19.96 7.30 -7.70
C ASP A 294 -19.41 6.21 -6.75
N LEU A 295 -18.09 6.05 -6.64
CA LEU A 295 -17.44 5.21 -5.62
C LEU A 295 -17.68 5.73 -4.20
N PHE A 296 -17.81 7.05 -4.03
CA PHE A 296 -18.07 7.69 -2.73
C PHE A 296 -19.55 7.83 -2.41
N ARG A 297 -20.45 7.29 -3.23
CA ARG A 297 -21.89 7.46 -3.02
C ARG A 297 -22.45 6.38 -2.08
N ASN A 298 -22.94 6.81 -0.93
CA ASN A 298 -23.71 5.96 -0.01
C ASN A 298 -25.11 5.64 -0.57
N ASP A 299 -25.75 4.61 -0.02
CA ASP A 299 -27.13 4.21 -0.35
C ASP A 299 -28.15 5.34 -0.16
N ASP A 300 -27.93 6.20 0.85
CA ASP A 300 -28.79 7.35 1.16
C ASP A 300 -28.52 8.57 0.24
N GLY A 301 -27.59 8.44 -0.71
CA GLY A 301 -27.21 9.50 -1.63
C GLY A 301 -26.23 10.52 -1.05
N SER A 302 -25.76 10.34 0.18
CA SER A 302 -24.68 11.18 0.76
C SER A 302 -23.30 10.74 0.26
N VAL A 303 -22.31 11.63 0.44
CA VAL A 303 -20.89 11.31 0.20
C VAL A 303 -20.32 10.55 1.40
N ASP A 304 -19.62 9.45 1.11
CA ASP A 304 -18.85 8.66 2.06
C ASP A 304 -17.57 9.38 2.47
N ARG A 305 -17.71 10.22 3.50
CA ARG A 305 -16.61 10.96 4.12
C ARG A 305 -15.59 10.03 4.77
N ALA A 306 -16.02 8.89 5.30
CA ALA A 306 -15.10 7.92 5.90
C ALA A 306 -14.18 7.30 4.84
N LEU A 307 -14.72 6.97 3.66
CA LEU A 307 -13.90 6.54 2.53
C LEU A 307 -12.94 7.64 2.07
N LEU A 308 -13.40 8.88 1.96
CA LEU A 308 -12.53 10.01 1.62
C LEU A 308 -11.36 10.16 2.61
N MET A 309 -11.62 10.07 3.92
CA MET A 309 -10.58 10.10 4.95
C MET A 309 -9.66 8.89 4.87
N ALA A 310 -10.20 7.69 4.63
CA ALA A 310 -9.41 6.45 4.54
C ALA A 310 -8.43 6.47 3.36
N LEU A 311 -8.78 7.17 2.29
CA LEU A 311 -7.94 7.41 1.11
C LEU A 311 -6.97 8.59 1.30
N GLY A 312 -6.82 9.11 2.52
CA GLY A 312 -5.87 10.19 2.84
C GLY A 312 -6.42 11.59 2.64
N GLY A 313 -7.74 11.76 2.68
CA GLY A 313 -8.36 13.07 2.78
C GLY A 313 -8.21 13.69 4.18
N ASN A 314 -8.65 14.93 4.29
CA ASN A 314 -8.58 15.74 5.49
C ASN A 314 -9.94 16.38 5.80
N MET A 315 -10.18 16.69 7.08
CA MET A 315 -11.33 17.44 7.56
C MET A 315 -10.85 18.75 8.19
N SER A 316 -11.32 19.89 7.66
CA SER A 316 -11.06 21.19 8.25
C SER A 316 -11.83 21.37 9.57
N LYS A 317 -11.45 22.39 10.36
CA LYS A 317 -12.18 22.75 11.60
C LYS A 317 -13.65 23.07 11.36
N ASP A 318 -13.95 23.65 10.20
CA ASP A 318 -15.32 24.00 9.80
C ASP A 318 -16.13 22.78 9.32
N GLY A 319 -15.49 21.61 9.18
CA GLY A 319 -16.10 20.37 8.71
C GLY A 319 -16.12 20.21 7.20
N ASN A 320 -15.26 20.94 6.49
CA ASN A 320 -15.07 20.75 5.05
C ASN A 320 -14.09 19.60 4.83
N TYR A 321 -14.45 18.70 3.94
CA TYR A 321 -13.66 17.53 3.61
C TYR A 321 -13.03 17.70 2.25
N THR A 322 -11.72 17.47 2.18
CA THR A 322 -10.96 17.56 0.95
C THR A 322 -9.98 16.40 0.82
N ILE A 323 -9.60 16.05 -0.40
CA ILE A 323 -8.53 15.08 -0.68
C ILE A 323 -7.64 15.62 -1.79
N SER A 324 -6.32 15.53 -1.62
CA SER A 324 -5.41 15.92 -2.70
C SER A 324 -5.55 14.98 -3.91
N ILE A 325 -5.42 15.51 -5.12
CA ILE A 325 -5.45 14.70 -6.35
C ILE A 325 -4.41 13.58 -6.29
N SER A 326 -3.22 13.86 -5.77
CA SER A 326 -2.13 12.90 -5.65
C SER A 326 -2.48 11.76 -4.68
N ALA A 327 -3.09 12.07 -3.54
CA ALA A 327 -3.53 11.05 -2.58
C ALA A 327 -4.62 10.15 -3.18
N LEU A 328 -5.63 10.73 -3.83
CA LEU A 328 -6.70 9.96 -4.47
C LEU A 328 -6.16 9.01 -5.54
N LYS A 329 -5.26 9.50 -6.41
CA LYS A 329 -4.60 8.66 -7.43
C LYS A 329 -3.82 7.50 -6.83
N LYS A 330 -3.02 7.76 -5.78
CA LYS A 330 -2.24 6.72 -5.10
C LYS A 330 -3.16 5.66 -4.49
N ARG A 331 -4.21 6.08 -3.80
CA ARG A 331 -5.06 5.17 -3.01
C ARG A 331 -6.12 4.42 -3.82
N LEU A 332 -6.52 4.93 -4.99
CA LEU A 332 -7.33 4.13 -5.92
C LEU A 332 -6.58 2.88 -6.37
N TYR A 333 -5.26 2.95 -6.60
CA TYR A 333 -4.44 1.78 -6.89
C TYR A 333 -4.47 0.75 -5.77
N ASP A 334 -4.40 1.19 -4.51
CA ASP A 334 -4.43 0.27 -3.36
C ASP A 334 -5.77 -0.49 -3.26
N MET A 335 -6.84 0.03 -3.88
CA MET A 335 -8.15 -0.63 -3.96
C MET A 335 -8.33 -1.52 -5.19
N ASP A 336 -7.49 -1.38 -6.22
CA ASP A 336 -7.47 -2.15 -7.49
C ASP A 336 -7.01 -3.60 -7.24
N ALA A 337 -7.89 -4.40 -6.65
CA ALA A 337 -7.54 -5.68 -6.06
C ALA A 337 -7.22 -6.75 -7.11
N ASP A 338 -7.86 -6.69 -8.28
CA ASP A 338 -7.55 -7.56 -9.42
C ASP A 338 -6.51 -6.96 -10.38
N ARG A 339 -6.06 -5.74 -10.08
CA ARG A 339 -5.05 -4.99 -10.84
C ARG A 339 -5.47 -4.80 -12.30
N ASP A 340 -6.76 -4.64 -12.58
CA ASP A 340 -7.24 -4.33 -13.94
C ASP A 340 -7.25 -2.82 -14.23
N GLY A 341 -7.06 -1.98 -13.20
CA GLY A 341 -7.04 -0.52 -13.30
C GLY A 341 -8.42 0.14 -13.32
N ASN A 342 -9.52 -0.60 -13.25
CA ASN A 342 -10.88 -0.11 -13.08
C ASN A 342 -11.32 -0.30 -11.64
N ILE A 343 -11.49 0.79 -10.90
CA ILE A 343 -11.99 0.67 -9.52
C ILE A 343 -13.51 0.50 -9.53
N THR A 344 -13.96 -0.59 -8.92
CA THR A 344 -15.37 -0.98 -8.83
C THR A 344 -15.95 -0.74 -7.44
N LYS A 345 -17.29 -0.78 -7.32
CA LYS A 345 -17.95 -0.69 -6.01
C LYS A 345 -17.70 -1.93 -5.16
N GLU A 346 -17.53 -3.08 -5.79
CA GLU A 346 -17.18 -4.34 -5.16
C GLU A 346 -15.81 -4.28 -4.50
N GLU A 347 -14.82 -3.68 -5.17
CA GLU A 347 -13.50 -3.44 -4.61
C GLU A 347 -13.52 -2.44 -3.47
N VAL A 348 -14.29 -1.35 -3.61
CA VAL A 348 -14.54 -0.43 -2.49
C VAL A 348 -15.16 -1.16 -1.30
N ALA A 349 -16.16 -2.02 -1.53
CA ALA A 349 -16.78 -2.80 -0.47
C ALA A 349 -15.77 -3.73 0.22
N LYS A 350 -14.92 -4.42 -0.54
CA LYS A 350 -13.84 -5.27 0.00
C LYS A 350 -12.81 -4.45 0.77
N TYR A 351 -12.43 -3.28 0.28
CA TYR A 351 -11.53 -2.36 1.00
C TYR A 351 -12.12 -1.95 2.36
N LYS A 352 -13.43 -1.69 2.40
CA LYS A 352 -14.15 -1.34 3.65
C LYS A 352 -14.18 -2.46 4.69
N GLU A 353 -13.98 -3.71 4.28
CA GLU A 353 -13.87 -4.82 5.22
C GLU A 353 -12.56 -4.75 6.05
N GLY A 354 -11.54 -4.07 5.54
CA GLY A 354 -10.21 -3.95 6.15
C GLY A 354 -10.20 -3.17 7.46
N GLN A 355 -9.33 -3.59 8.39
CA GLN A 355 -9.19 -2.97 9.72
C GLN A 355 -8.85 -1.47 9.63
N TRP A 356 -8.02 -1.08 8.66
CA TRP A 356 -7.67 0.33 8.43
C TRP A 356 -8.92 1.19 8.16
N TYR A 357 -9.77 0.76 7.23
CA TYR A 357 -11.00 1.51 6.92
C TYR A 357 -11.90 1.57 8.15
N ARG A 358 -12.12 0.45 8.86
CA ARG A 358 -12.98 0.43 10.05
C ARG A 358 -12.51 1.42 11.12
N LEU A 359 -11.20 1.47 11.37
CA LEU A 359 -10.60 2.41 12.33
C LEU A 359 -10.80 3.86 11.89
N VAL A 360 -10.52 4.17 10.62
CA VAL A 360 -10.72 5.53 10.08
C VAL A 360 -12.19 5.93 10.09
N ALA A 361 -13.09 5.02 9.73
CA ALA A 361 -14.54 5.26 9.74
C ALA A 361 -15.06 5.54 11.16
N TYR A 362 -14.62 4.76 12.15
CA TYR A 362 -14.95 4.98 13.55
C TYR A 362 -14.43 6.35 14.05
N ASN A 363 -13.17 6.66 13.79
CA ASN A 363 -12.59 7.94 14.17
C ASN A 363 -13.29 9.12 13.48
N THR A 364 -13.61 9.00 12.20
CA THR A 364 -14.35 10.00 11.43
C THR A 364 -15.73 10.24 12.04
N MET A 365 -16.45 9.17 12.42
CA MET A 365 -17.74 9.27 13.11
C MET A 365 -17.61 10.02 14.45
N MET A 366 -16.60 9.69 15.25
CA MET A 366 -16.37 10.35 16.54
C MET A 366 -16.02 11.84 16.38
N SER A 367 -15.13 12.17 15.43
CA SER A 367 -14.77 13.56 15.14
C SER A 367 -15.96 14.38 14.63
N GLU A 368 -16.82 13.80 13.79
CA GLU A 368 -18.05 14.46 13.32
C GLU A 368 -19.07 14.69 14.42
N MET A 369 -19.17 13.74 15.35
CA MET A 369 -20.00 13.90 16.54
C MET A 369 -19.51 15.08 17.38
N GLU A 370 -18.21 15.15 17.70
CA GLU A 370 -17.67 16.29 18.46
C GLU A 370 -17.80 17.62 17.72
N ARG A 371 -17.49 17.65 16.42
CA ARG A 371 -17.60 18.85 15.58
C ARG A 371 -19.01 19.43 15.59
N SER A 372 -20.03 18.57 15.54
CA SER A 372 -21.43 19.02 15.55
C SER A 372 -21.83 19.79 16.83
N ASN A 373 -20.96 19.79 17.84
CA ASN A 373 -21.18 20.42 19.14
C ASN A 373 -20.33 21.66 19.40
N THR A 374 -19.24 21.89 18.64
CA THR A 374 -18.34 23.04 18.82
C THR A 374 -18.13 23.81 17.51
N ASN A 375 -18.49 25.10 17.49
CA ASN A 375 -18.31 25.97 16.31
C ASN A 375 -16.87 26.48 16.15
N ASP A 376 -15.98 26.20 17.12
CA ASP A 376 -14.58 26.67 17.14
C ASP A 376 -13.58 25.58 16.74
N GLY A 377 -14.06 24.37 16.44
CA GLY A 377 -13.22 23.22 16.12
C GLY A 377 -12.33 22.77 17.29
N SER A 378 -12.69 23.11 18.53
CA SER A 378 -12.05 22.53 19.71
C SER A 378 -12.62 21.12 19.93
N PHE A 379 -11.79 20.12 19.63
CA PHE A 379 -12.03 18.71 19.92
C PHE A 379 -11.40 18.40 21.26
N ASP A 380 -12.19 18.40 22.34
CA ASP A 380 -11.70 18.09 23.69
C ASP A 380 -11.74 16.58 23.99
N GLY A 381 -12.14 15.77 23.01
CA GLY A 381 -12.18 14.32 23.12
C GLY A 381 -13.34 13.82 23.98
N LYS A 382 -14.36 14.66 24.24
CA LYS A 382 -15.44 14.39 25.20
C LYS A 382 -16.81 14.72 24.63
N PHE A 383 -17.81 14.00 25.15
CA PHE A 383 -19.20 14.20 24.78
C PHE A 383 -20.16 13.83 25.90
N THR A 384 -21.38 14.31 25.77
CA THR A 384 -22.54 13.99 26.60
C THR A 384 -23.65 13.38 25.75
N ILE A 385 -24.73 12.89 26.37
CA ILE A 385 -25.89 12.40 25.61
C ILE A 385 -26.53 13.51 24.75
N THR A 386 -26.47 14.76 25.21
CA THR A 386 -26.99 15.91 24.46
C THR A 386 -26.22 16.12 23.16
N ASP A 387 -24.92 15.86 23.20
CA ASP A 387 -24.01 16.02 22.07
C ASP A 387 -24.31 14.99 20.97
N ILE A 388 -24.57 13.75 21.39
CA ILE A 388 -25.04 12.67 20.50
C ILE A 388 -26.41 13.01 19.91
N GLU A 389 -27.36 13.50 20.72
CA GLU A 389 -28.70 13.85 20.23
C GLU A 389 -28.67 15.01 19.22
N LYS A 390 -27.80 16.01 19.42
CA LYS A 390 -27.56 17.09 18.45
C LYS A 390 -26.94 16.54 17.17
N PHE A 391 -25.94 15.65 17.26
CA PHE A 391 -25.35 15.02 16.09
C PHE A 391 -26.41 14.32 15.22
N ILE A 392 -27.25 13.48 15.82
CA ILE A 392 -28.30 12.78 15.06
C ILE A 392 -29.36 13.74 14.50
N LYS A 393 -29.84 14.72 15.28
CA LYS A 393 -30.96 15.57 14.87
C LYS A 393 -30.55 16.70 13.92
N ASN A 394 -29.38 17.27 14.12
CA ASN A 394 -28.99 18.54 13.52
C ASN A 394 -27.82 18.41 12.54
N ASN A 395 -27.10 17.27 12.51
CA ASN A 395 -26.01 17.11 11.55
C ASN A 395 -26.55 16.57 10.21
N PRO A 396 -26.60 17.37 9.13
CA PRO A 396 -26.98 16.89 7.81
C PRO A 396 -25.95 15.95 7.20
N THR A 397 -24.71 15.91 7.72
CA THR A 397 -23.63 15.06 7.20
C THR A 397 -23.58 13.66 7.80
N ALA A 398 -24.33 13.40 8.89
CA ALA A 398 -24.43 12.07 9.48
C ALA A 398 -25.18 11.13 8.53
N ASN A 399 -24.50 10.06 8.10
CA ASN A 399 -25.08 9.04 7.21
C ASN A 399 -26.02 8.09 7.98
N ARG A 400 -26.74 7.23 7.26
CA ARG A 400 -27.66 6.23 7.86
C ARG A 400 -26.99 5.39 8.96
N GLU A 401 -25.81 4.82 8.69
CA GLU A 401 -25.14 3.89 9.62
C GLU A 401 -24.74 4.57 10.93
N GLN A 402 -24.21 5.79 10.85
CA GLN A 402 -23.84 6.60 12.02
C GLN A 402 -25.10 6.95 12.85
N ARG A 403 -26.20 7.29 12.19
CA ARG A 403 -27.48 7.53 12.88
C ARG A 403 -27.97 6.28 13.58
N GLU A 404 -27.93 5.13 12.91
CA GLU A 404 -28.34 3.84 13.48
C GLU A 404 -27.47 3.44 14.68
N PHE A 405 -26.15 3.62 14.61
CA PHE A 405 -25.22 3.38 15.72
C PHE A 405 -25.61 4.21 16.95
N TRP A 406 -25.70 5.54 16.81
CA TRP A 406 -26.00 6.41 17.93
C TRP A 406 -27.45 6.31 18.41
N SER A 407 -28.37 5.85 17.55
CA SER A 407 -29.78 5.66 17.91
C SER A 407 -29.97 4.67 19.05
N ILE A 408 -29.04 3.73 19.24
CA ILE A 408 -29.11 2.75 20.34
C ILE A 408 -29.16 3.48 21.69
N LEU A 409 -28.35 4.54 21.86
CA LEU A 409 -28.36 5.36 23.08
C LEU A 409 -29.52 6.36 23.07
N THR A 410 -29.75 7.06 21.96
CA THR A 410 -30.71 8.18 21.95
C THR A 410 -32.17 7.72 21.99
N ASN A 411 -32.48 6.49 21.56
CA ASN A 411 -33.85 5.96 21.58
C ASN A 411 -34.30 5.48 22.97
N ILE A 412 -33.38 5.39 23.94
CA ILE A 412 -33.73 5.04 25.32
C ILE A 412 -34.63 6.15 25.90
N THR A 413 -35.87 5.81 26.27
CA THR A 413 -36.85 6.79 26.74
C THR A 413 -36.67 7.16 28.22
N ASP A 414 -36.17 6.24 29.05
CA ASP A 414 -35.89 6.50 30.46
C ASP A 414 -34.61 7.35 30.60
N ALA A 415 -34.79 8.63 30.94
CA ALA A 415 -33.71 9.58 31.17
C ALA A 415 -32.75 9.16 32.31
N LYS A 416 -33.25 8.46 33.34
CA LYS A 416 -32.42 7.95 34.44
C LYS A 416 -31.56 6.78 33.97
N LEU A 417 -32.10 5.91 33.14
CA LEU A 417 -31.34 4.83 32.50
C LEU A 417 -30.26 5.40 31.56
N LYS A 418 -30.60 6.38 30.72
CA LYS A 418 -29.61 7.10 29.88
C LYS A 418 -28.47 7.69 30.72
N SER A 419 -28.81 8.43 31.77
CA SER A 419 -27.82 9.01 32.72
C SER A 419 -26.97 7.92 33.39
N PHE A 420 -27.58 6.80 33.79
CA PHE A 420 -26.88 5.68 34.40
C PHE A 420 -25.90 5.01 33.42
N ILE A 421 -26.29 4.81 32.16
CA ILE A 421 -25.42 4.30 31.10
C ILE A 421 -24.24 5.24 30.88
N MET A 422 -24.49 6.54 30.68
CA MET A 422 -23.42 7.52 30.48
C MET A 422 -22.44 7.55 31.65
N LYS A 423 -22.94 7.53 32.90
CA LYS A 423 -22.09 7.42 34.10
C LYS A 423 -21.30 6.13 34.16
N THR A 424 -21.87 5.02 33.72
CA THR A 424 -21.17 3.73 33.70
C THR A 424 -20.01 3.79 32.71
N ILE A 425 -20.19 4.46 31.58
CA ILE A 425 -19.13 4.68 30.59
C ILE A 425 -18.10 5.71 31.11
N GLY A 426 -18.54 6.83 31.67
CA GLY A 426 -17.68 7.93 32.12
C GLY A 426 -17.12 7.79 33.53
N ASP A 427 -17.06 6.58 34.09
CA ASP A 427 -16.55 6.29 35.45
C ASP A 427 -17.18 7.17 36.55
N GLY A 428 -18.49 7.38 36.46
CA GLY A 428 -19.29 8.20 37.37
C GLY A 428 -19.65 9.58 36.82
N SER A 429 -19.08 9.99 35.69
CA SER A 429 -19.39 11.24 34.98
C SER A 429 -20.37 11.01 33.82
N GLU A 430 -21.30 11.95 33.59
CA GLU A 430 -22.14 11.95 32.36
C GLU A 430 -21.42 12.51 31.14
N THR A 431 -20.32 13.23 31.36
CA THR A 431 -19.35 13.59 30.32
C THR A 431 -18.38 12.44 30.16
N VAL A 432 -18.35 11.87 28.96
CA VAL A 432 -17.58 10.68 28.60
C VAL A 432 -16.50 11.09 27.61
N SER A 433 -15.27 10.60 27.77
CA SER A 433 -14.26 10.74 26.72
C SER A 433 -14.39 9.66 25.66
N ILE A 434 -13.96 9.92 24.41
CA ILE A 434 -13.89 8.89 23.36
C ILE A 434 -13.09 7.68 23.86
N SER A 435 -11.97 7.90 24.54
CA SER A 435 -11.15 6.82 25.08
C SER A 435 -11.89 5.97 26.12
N GLN A 436 -12.67 6.59 27.02
CA GLN A 436 -13.53 5.86 27.97
C GLN A 436 -14.62 5.07 27.24
N PHE A 437 -15.23 5.66 26.21
CA PHE A 437 -16.23 4.98 25.39
C PHE A 437 -15.64 3.76 24.68
N THR A 438 -14.53 3.93 23.96
CA THR A 438 -13.87 2.82 23.25
C THR A 438 -13.44 1.73 24.23
N SER A 439 -12.66 2.06 25.26
CA SER A 439 -12.09 1.05 26.17
C SER A 439 -13.10 0.20 26.94
N LYS A 440 -14.33 0.70 27.14
CA LYS A 440 -15.38 -0.04 27.85
C LYS A 440 -16.26 -0.87 26.93
N LEU A 441 -16.43 -0.45 25.69
CA LEU A 441 -17.38 -1.06 24.76
C LEU A 441 -16.68 -1.94 23.72
N ASP A 442 -15.46 -1.63 23.32
CA ASP A 442 -14.64 -2.47 22.44
C ASP A 442 -14.25 -3.74 23.20
N THR A 443 -14.97 -4.82 22.92
CA THR A 443 -14.81 -6.10 23.63
C THR A 443 -13.77 -7.00 22.98
N ASN A 444 -13.51 -6.80 21.69
CA ASN A 444 -12.55 -7.61 20.93
C ASN A 444 -11.14 -6.98 20.88
N GLY A 445 -11.00 -5.71 21.27
CA GLY A 445 -9.76 -4.95 21.34
C GLY A 445 -9.23 -4.47 19.99
N ASP A 446 -10.09 -4.35 18.97
CA ASP A 446 -9.69 -3.92 17.61
C ASP A 446 -9.62 -2.39 17.44
N GLY A 447 -9.97 -1.64 18.50
CA GLY A 447 -9.96 -0.18 18.55
C GLY A 447 -11.26 0.46 18.05
N VAL A 448 -12.26 -0.33 17.65
CA VAL A 448 -13.53 0.12 17.08
C VAL A 448 -14.69 -0.41 17.91
N VAL A 449 -15.61 0.48 18.30
CA VAL A 449 -16.87 0.04 18.90
C VAL A 449 -17.88 -0.24 17.81
N THR A 450 -18.25 -1.51 17.66
CA THR A 450 -19.30 -1.92 16.74
C THR A 450 -20.70 -1.66 17.32
N ARG A 451 -21.71 -1.65 16.44
CA ARG A 451 -23.12 -1.54 16.84
C ARG A 451 -23.53 -2.63 17.82
N ASP A 452 -23.09 -3.87 17.59
CA ASP A 452 -23.43 -5.02 18.42
C ASP A 452 -22.78 -4.94 19.81
N GLU A 453 -21.55 -4.43 19.88
CA GLU A 453 -20.87 -4.17 21.14
C GLU A 453 -21.57 -3.09 21.97
N LEU A 454 -21.94 -1.97 21.33
CA LEU A 454 -22.72 -0.92 21.98
C LEU A 454 -24.07 -1.46 22.49
N GLN A 455 -24.78 -2.23 21.66
CA GLN A 455 -26.07 -2.83 22.05
C GLN A 455 -25.92 -3.78 23.23
N LYS A 456 -24.93 -4.67 23.18
CA LYS A 456 -24.65 -5.63 24.26
C LYS A 456 -24.36 -4.91 25.58
N PHE A 457 -23.51 -3.87 25.55
CA PHE A 457 -23.20 -3.08 26.73
C PHE A 457 -24.45 -2.43 27.33
N ILE A 458 -25.32 -1.88 26.48
CA ILE A 458 -26.56 -1.24 26.91
C ILE A 458 -27.53 -2.25 27.51
N ASP A 459 -27.66 -3.44 26.93
CA ASP A 459 -28.52 -4.50 27.44
C ASP A 459 -28.06 -4.97 28.83
N GLU A 460 -26.76 -5.24 28.99
CA GLU A 460 -26.16 -5.65 30.28
C GLU A 460 -26.32 -4.55 31.35
N THR A 461 -26.07 -3.29 30.97
CA THR A 461 -26.20 -2.14 31.88
C THR A 461 -27.66 -1.89 32.26
N THR A 462 -28.61 -2.11 31.35
CA THR A 462 -30.05 -2.00 31.60
C THR A 462 -30.52 -3.08 32.57
N GLN A 463 -30.05 -4.32 32.43
CA GLN A 463 -30.34 -5.39 33.38
C GLN A 463 -29.83 -5.03 34.79
N LEU A 464 -28.61 -4.52 34.88
CA LEU A 464 -28.04 -4.05 36.14
C LEU A 464 -28.89 -2.93 36.77
N TYR A 465 -29.24 -1.90 35.98
CA TYR A 465 -30.08 -0.80 36.44
C TYR A 465 -31.44 -1.27 36.98
N ASN A 466 -32.11 -2.18 36.25
CA ASN A 466 -33.38 -2.75 36.68
C ASN A 466 -33.21 -3.55 37.98
N SER A 467 -32.14 -4.34 38.12
CA SER A 467 -31.88 -5.07 39.37
C SER A 467 -31.70 -4.15 40.58
N LEU A 468 -31.00 -3.02 40.40
CA LEU A 468 -30.73 -2.05 41.47
C LEU A 468 -31.95 -1.20 41.83
N THR A 469 -32.84 -0.95 40.87
CA THR A 469 -34.05 -0.16 41.08
C THR A 469 -35.22 -0.98 41.62
N THR A 470 -35.29 -2.29 41.33
CA THR A 470 -36.31 -3.19 41.87
C THR A 470 -36.01 -3.63 43.31
N MET A 471 -34.76 -3.50 43.78
CA MET A 471 -34.36 -3.75 45.18
C MET A 471 -34.59 -2.56 46.12
N LYS A 472 -35.04 -1.41 45.60
CA LYS A 472 -35.46 -0.24 46.37
C LYS A 472 -36.98 -0.21 46.48
#